data_AF-A0A2M9T7M8-F1
#
_entry.id   AF-A0A2M9T7M8-F1
#
_cell.length_a   1.000
_cell.length_b   1.000
_cell.length_c   1.000
_cell.angle_alpha   90.00
_cell.angle_beta   90.00
_cell.angle_gamma   90.00
#
_symmetry.space_group_name_H-M   'P 1'
#
loop_
_entity.id
_entity.type
_entity.pdbx_description
1 polymer ?
#
loop_
_entity_poly.entity_id
_entity_poly.type
_entity_poly.pdbx_seq_one_letter_code
_entity_poly.pdbx_strand_id
1 'polypeptide(L)'
;MMVSNKIRGLINMCVFNQNCVAGWLYDPAARAFTGKCQCAMEYQVFQIFKLSGADEKNILDFENMKDIKIYNRKKGLDEYILYKDLLKQMESNLKELINPKAPSRIFLVGEPGCGKTAFATTLIYLAARKEIKSYFLPTSSFEKAVFHFNDKTALDQIFEEIKNKQILVIDDFAAELSSDSPIYIEKISKAYNDLIRAFEGLVIVTTNNTTEDNKEKYQEDPRLFSVLYKAENLKEYIFEPVDLRQEEKNPALDRLF
;
A
#
# COMPACT_ATOMS: atom_id res chain seq x y z
N MET A 1 8.53 11.57 -9.86
CA MET A 1 7.47 11.49 -8.85
C MET A 1 8.03 12.20 -7.65
N MET A 2 7.45 13.33 -7.22
CA MET A 2 7.93 14.01 -6.02
C MET A 2 7.64 13.10 -4.83
N VAL A 3 8.61 12.27 -4.47
CA VAL A 3 8.75 11.78 -3.09
C VAL A 3 8.47 12.98 -2.21
N SER A 4 7.63 12.85 -1.19
CA SER A 4 7.35 13.97 -0.28
C SER A 4 8.66 14.54 0.26
N ASN A 5 9.17 15.59 -0.38
CA ASN A 5 10.35 16.35 0.04
C ASN A 5 10.11 16.90 1.45
N LYS A 6 8.85 16.98 1.86
CA LYS A 6 8.38 17.30 3.19
C LYS A 6 8.69 16.22 4.23
N ILE A 7 8.52 14.93 3.95
CA ILE A 7 8.89 13.85 4.89
C ILE A 7 10.41 13.79 5.08
N ARG A 8 11.16 13.76 3.97
CA ARG A 8 12.64 13.81 4.03
C ARG A 8 13.14 15.11 4.66
N GLY A 9 12.49 16.23 4.36
CA GLY A 9 12.76 17.54 4.95
C GLY A 9 12.48 17.57 6.45
N LEU A 10 11.36 17.03 6.92
CA LEU A 10 11.02 16.94 8.35
C LEU A 10 11.99 16.05 9.12
N ILE A 11 12.40 14.92 8.54
CA ILE A 11 13.42 14.04 9.14
C ILE A 11 14.78 14.77 9.22
N ASN A 12 15.18 15.47 8.16
CA ASN A 12 16.44 16.23 8.11
C ASN A 12 16.42 17.53 8.94
N MET A 13 15.25 18.17 9.13
CA MET A 13 15.07 19.41 9.88
C MET A 13 15.37 19.27 11.38
N CYS A 14 15.34 18.05 11.91
CA CYS A 14 15.75 17.78 13.30
C CYS A 14 17.21 18.19 13.57
N VAL A 15 18.06 18.22 12.53
CA VAL A 15 19.46 18.67 12.63
C VAL A 15 19.59 20.20 12.72
N PHE A 16 18.57 20.95 12.27
CA PHE A 16 18.63 22.42 12.11
C PHE A 16 17.63 23.20 12.97
N ASN A 17 16.72 22.53 13.68
CA ASN A 17 15.77 23.21 14.55
C ASN A 17 16.39 23.44 15.94
N GLN A 18 16.67 24.71 16.27
CA GLN A 18 17.38 25.11 17.50
C GLN A 18 16.69 24.67 18.80
N ASN A 19 15.40 24.33 18.76
CA ASN A 19 14.61 23.87 19.91
C ASN A 19 14.34 22.35 19.93
N CYS A 20 14.93 21.54 19.03
CA CYS A 20 14.91 20.07 19.18
C CYS A 20 16.30 19.54 19.55
N VAL A 21 16.40 18.84 20.68
CA VAL A 21 17.63 18.19 21.16
C VAL A 21 17.35 16.71 21.39
N ALA A 22 18.09 15.84 20.72
CA ALA A 22 17.95 14.37 20.82
C ALA A 22 16.49 13.85 20.65
N GLY A 23 15.68 14.54 19.83
CA GLY A 23 14.29 14.17 19.56
C GLY A 23 13.26 14.72 20.55
N TRP A 24 13.66 15.60 21.46
CA TRP A 24 12.79 16.27 22.43
C TRP A 24 12.69 17.77 22.15
N LEU A 25 11.50 18.34 22.33
CA LEU A 25 11.26 19.78 22.30
C LEU A 25 11.82 20.41 23.57
N TYR A 26 12.81 21.28 23.43
CA TYR A 26 13.33 22.11 24.50
C TYR A 26 12.56 23.44 24.52
N ASP A 27 11.97 23.77 25.67
CA ASP A 27 11.38 25.08 25.93
C ASP A 27 12.41 25.98 26.64
N PRO A 28 12.93 27.03 25.97
CA PRO A 28 13.93 27.92 26.56
C PRO A 28 13.39 28.74 27.74
N ALA A 29 12.08 29.06 27.75
CA ALA A 29 11.44 29.84 28.80
C ALA A 29 11.22 29.01 30.07
N ALA A 30 10.83 27.74 29.91
CA ALA A 30 10.69 26.80 31.01
C ALA A 30 11.99 26.10 31.41
N ARG A 31 13.04 26.20 30.58
CA ARG A 31 14.31 25.43 30.69
C ARG A 31 14.08 23.92 30.85
N ALA A 32 13.06 23.39 30.19
CA ALA A 32 12.61 22.01 30.34
C ALA A 32 12.26 21.38 28.99
N PHE A 33 12.27 20.04 28.93
CA PHE A 33 11.75 19.30 27.79
C PHE A 33 10.25 19.08 27.93
N THR A 34 9.46 19.49 26.92
CA THR A 34 7.99 19.53 27.01
C THR A 34 7.31 18.42 26.24
N GLY A 35 8.05 17.63 25.46
CA GLY A 35 7.54 16.48 24.71
C GLY A 35 8.48 16.03 23.60
N LYS A 36 8.07 15.01 22.83
CA LYS A 36 8.79 14.62 21.61
C LYS A 36 8.62 15.69 20.55
N CYS A 37 9.71 16.02 19.85
CA CYS A 37 9.62 16.96 18.74
C CYS A 37 8.99 16.30 17.51
N GLN A 38 8.33 17.10 16.67
CA GLN A 38 7.57 16.60 15.52
C GLN A 38 8.43 15.75 14.57
N CYS A 39 9.70 16.12 14.36
CA CYS A 39 10.61 15.33 13.54
C CYS A 39 10.98 13.98 14.17
N ALA A 40 11.05 13.87 15.50
CA ALA A 40 11.27 12.59 16.17
C ALA A 40 10.04 11.67 16.05
N MET A 41 8.83 12.23 16.13
CA MET A 41 7.60 11.48 15.91
C MET A 41 7.51 10.99 14.46
N GLU A 42 7.75 11.86 13.47
CA GLU A 42 7.76 11.47 12.06
C GLU A 42 8.86 10.46 11.72
N TYR A 43 10.04 10.56 12.35
CA TYR A 43 11.08 9.55 12.22
C TYR A 43 10.61 8.18 12.73
N GLN A 44 9.94 8.11 13.88
CA GLN A 44 9.39 6.85 14.41
C GLN A 44 8.35 6.24 13.46
N VAL A 45 7.45 7.06 12.92
CA VAL A 45 6.47 6.65 11.90
C VAL A 45 7.18 6.07 10.68
N PHE A 46 8.23 6.76 10.21
CA PHE A 46 9.00 6.33 9.06
C PHE A 46 9.73 5.00 9.30
N GLN A 47 10.25 4.76 10.52
CA GLN A 47 10.83 3.45 10.87
C GLN A 47 9.79 2.33 10.80
N ILE A 48 8.57 2.55 11.32
CA ILE A 48 7.48 1.58 11.22
C ILE A 48 7.11 1.33 9.76
N PHE A 49 7.03 2.39 8.94
CA PHE A 49 6.78 2.28 7.51
C PHE A 49 7.87 1.48 6.80
N LYS A 50 9.15 1.71 7.12
CA LYS A 50 10.28 0.97 6.51
C LYS A 50 10.21 -0.54 6.74
N LEU A 51 9.70 -0.97 7.89
CA LEU A 51 9.47 -2.38 8.19
C LEU A 51 8.34 -3.02 7.35
N SER A 52 7.63 -2.25 6.53
CA SER A 52 6.67 -2.80 5.57
C SER A 52 7.31 -3.33 4.29
N GLY A 53 8.53 -2.89 3.95
CA GLY A 53 9.16 -3.19 2.67
C GLY A 53 8.69 -2.32 1.49
N ALA A 54 7.75 -1.39 1.71
CA ALA A 54 7.34 -0.46 0.66
C ALA A 54 8.39 0.61 0.36
N ASP A 55 8.47 1.01 -0.91
CA ASP A 55 9.38 2.07 -1.35
C ASP A 55 8.82 3.45 -0.99
N GLU A 56 9.59 4.22 -0.23
CA GLU A 56 9.21 5.58 0.20
C GLU A 56 8.95 6.52 -0.99
N LYS A 57 9.52 6.22 -2.16
CA LYS A 57 9.30 7.05 -3.35
C LYS A 57 7.84 7.05 -3.79
N ASN A 58 7.10 6.00 -3.44
CA ASN A 58 5.69 5.83 -3.74
C ASN A 58 4.77 6.54 -2.72
N ILE A 59 5.31 7.13 -1.66
CA ILE A 59 4.52 7.98 -0.76
C ILE A 59 4.23 9.30 -1.47
N LEU A 60 2.94 9.60 -1.61
CA LEU A 60 2.48 10.81 -2.28
C LEU A 60 2.51 12.01 -1.35
N ASP A 61 2.76 13.18 -1.94
CA ASP A 61 2.55 14.45 -1.28
C ASP A 61 1.07 14.85 -1.38
N PHE A 62 0.37 14.76 -0.25
CA PHE A 62 -1.06 15.05 -0.13
C PHE A 62 -1.44 16.49 -0.53
N GLU A 63 -0.53 17.45 -0.33
CA GLU A 63 -0.82 18.87 -0.57
C GLU A 63 -0.82 19.19 -2.06
N ASN A 64 0.09 18.57 -2.81
CA ASN A 64 0.33 18.89 -4.22
C ASN A 64 -0.30 17.90 -5.21
N MET A 65 -1.04 16.90 -4.71
CA MET A 65 -1.66 15.90 -5.58
C MET A 65 -2.87 16.47 -6.32
N LYS A 66 -3.00 16.14 -7.62
CA LYS A 66 -4.19 16.43 -8.42
C LYS A 66 -5.40 15.64 -7.91
N ASP A 67 -6.59 16.18 -8.16
CA ASP A 67 -7.85 15.52 -7.85
C ASP A 67 -8.12 14.41 -8.87
N ILE A 68 -7.70 13.19 -8.52
CA ILE A 68 -7.97 11.98 -9.31
C ILE A 68 -9.33 11.43 -8.88
N LYS A 69 -10.19 11.12 -9.85
CA LYS A 69 -11.47 10.46 -9.59
C LYS A 69 -11.26 8.96 -9.41
N ILE A 70 -11.90 8.42 -8.39
CA ILE A 70 -11.94 7.00 -8.11
C ILE A 70 -13.39 6.58 -8.06
N TYR A 71 -13.75 5.59 -8.86
CA TYR A 71 -15.12 5.08 -8.96
C TYR A 71 -15.27 3.85 -8.07
N ASN A 72 -16.40 3.76 -7.34
CA ASN A 72 -16.72 2.56 -6.57
C ASN A 72 -17.65 1.67 -7.38
N ARG A 73 -17.17 0.48 -7.78
CA ARG A 73 -17.95 -0.39 -8.68
C ARG A 73 -19.33 -0.78 -8.11
N LYS A 74 -19.45 -0.97 -6.80
CA LYS A 74 -20.74 -1.35 -6.17
C LYS A 74 -21.78 -0.23 -6.20
N LYS A 75 -21.36 1.03 -6.38
CA LYS A 75 -22.24 2.21 -6.41
C LYS A 75 -22.56 2.70 -7.82
N GLY A 76 -22.02 2.06 -8.86
CA GLY A 76 -22.13 2.51 -10.25
C GLY A 76 -21.00 3.45 -10.67
N LEU A 77 -20.73 3.54 -11.97
CA LEU A 77 -19.66 4.38 -12.55
C LEU A 77 -19.98 5.88 -12.55
N ASP A 78 -21.19 6.27 -12.12
CA ASP A 78 -21.63 7.67 -12.07
C ASP A 78 -21.29 8.36 -10.74
N GLU A 79 -20.95 7.59 -9.70
CA GLU A 79 -20.51 8.08 -8.40
C GLU A 79 -18.99 7.90 -8.23
N TYR A 80 -18.26 9.02 -8.23
CA TYR A 80 -16.83 9.04 -7.91
C TYR A 80 -16.57 9.64 -6.54
N ILE A 81 -15.46 9.22 -5.94
CA ILE A 81 -14.83 9.85 -4.79
C ILE A 81 -13.47 10.39 -5.23
N LEU A 82 -13.07 11.55 -4.73
CA LEU A 82 -11.73 12.06 -4.98
C LEU A 82 -10.72 11.20 -4.22
N TYR A 83 -9.57 11.00 -4.84
CA TYR A 83 -8.46 10.22 -4.31
C TYR A 83 -8.10 10.60 -2.86
N LYS A 84 -7.99 11.90 -2.58
CA LYS A 84 -7.67 12.44 -1.25
C LYS A 84 -8.75 12.11 -0.23
N ASP A 85 -10.01 12.20 -0.63
CA ASP A 85 -11.15 11.94 0.25
C ASP A 85 -11.27 10.45 0.55
N LEU A 86 -10.97 9.59 -0.44
CA LEU A 86 -10.91 8.16 -0.22
C LEU A 86 -9.76 7.78 0.73
N LEU A 87 -8.57 8.36 0.56
CA LEU A 87 -7.46 8.14 1.50
C LEU A 87 -7.84 8.56 2.93
N LYS A 88 -8.42 9.74 3.11
CA LYS A 88 -8.90 10.22 4.42
C LYS A 88 -9.94 9.28 5.02
N GLN A 89 -10.90 8.83 4.22
CA GLN A 89 -11.94 7.90 4.64
C GLN A 89 -11.35 6.54 5.07
N MET A 90 -10.38 6.01 4.31
CA MET A 90 -9.73 4.76 4.68
C MET A 90 -8.88 4.93 5.94
N GLU A 91 -8.14 6.03 6.06
CA GLU A 91 -7.35 6.36 7.25
C GLU A 91 -8.23 6.46 8.51
N SER A 92 -9.37 7.14 8.44
CA SER A 92 -10.29 7.27 9.57
C SER A 92 -10.88 5.92 9.98
N ASN A 93 -11.10 5.02 9.01
CA ASN A 93 -11.75 3.74 9.22
C ASN A 93 -10.77 2.57 9.39
N LEU A 94 -9.46 2.83 9.51
CA LEU A 94 -8.43 1.78 9.61
C LEU A 94 -8.74 0.74 10.69
N LYS A 95 -9.26 1.14 11.85
CA LYS A 95 -9.61 0.21 12.95
C LYS A 95 -10.68 -0.81 12.55
N GLU A 96 -11.66 -0.40 11.75
CA GLU A 96 -12.71 -1.29 11.24
C GLU A 96 -12.14 -2.17 10.12
N LEU A 97 -11.36 -1.59 9.22
CA LEU A 97 -10.78 -2.31 8.08
C LEU A 97 -9.84 -3.44 8.49
N ILE A 98 -9.05 -3.24 9.56
CA ILE A 98 -8.09 -4.24 10.07
C ILE A 98 -8.71 -5.21 11.09
N ASN A 99 -10.02 -5.16 11.33
CA ASN A 99 -10.67 -5.99 12.34
C ASN A 99 -10.61 -7.48 11.92
N PRO A 100 -9.92 -8.35 12.70
CA PRO A 100 -9.77 -9.76 12.34
C PRO A 100 -11.08 -10.55 12.33
N LYS A 101 -12.11 -10.05 13.04
CA LYS A 101 -13.44 -10.67 13.06
C LYS A 101 -14.28 -10.33 11.82
N ALA A 102 -13.87 -9.34 11.03
CA ALA A 102 -14.58 -8.85 9.87
C ALA A 102 -13.58 -8.48 8.75
N PRO A 103 -12.84 -9.47 8.22
CA PRO A 103 -11.71 -9.25 7.32
C PRO A 103 -12.14 -8.45 6.08
N SER A 104 -11.49 -7.32 5.87
CA SER A 104 -11.76 -6.46 4.72
C SER A 104 -10.81 -6.77 3.57
N ARG A 105 -11.33 -6.65 2.34
CA ARG A 105 -10.57 -6.81 1.10
C ARG A 105 -10.81 -5.59 0.23
N ILE A 106 -9.74 -4.91 -0.18
CA ILE A 106 -9.82 -3.72 -1.02
C ILE A 106 -9.06 -3.98 -2.31
N PHE A 107 -9.74 -3.84 -3.44
CA PHE A 107 -9.15 -3.90 -4.76
C PHE A 107 -8.99 -2.48 -5.30
N LEU A 108 -7.77 -2.14 -5.68
CA LEU A 108 -7.42 -0.92 -6.39
C LEU A 108 -7.13 -1.34 -7.83
N VAL A 109 -7.99 -0.92 -8.76
CA VAL A 109 -8.00 -1.36 -10.16
C VAL A 109 -7.76 -0.16 -11.07
N GLY A 110 -7.04 -0.34 -12.16
CA GLY A 110 -6.84 0.69 -13.18
C GLY A 110 -5.55 0.45 -13.95
N GLU A 111 -5.24 1.28 -14.95
CA GLU A 111 -4.04 1.09 -15.78
C GLU A 111 -2.73 1.36 -15.01
N PRO A 112 -1.58 0.88 -15.50
CA PRO A 112 -0.28 1.27 -14.97
C PRO A 112 -0.14 2.80 -14.97
N GLY A 113 0.31 3.38 -13.85
CA GLY A 113 0.52 4.84 -13.74
C GLY A 113 -0.64 5.64 -13.16
N CYS A 114 -1.83 5.04 -12.94
CA CYS A 114 -2.97 5.75 -12.34
C CYS A 114 -2.88 5.97 -10.80
N GLY A 115 -1.80 5.52 -10.15
CA GLY A 115 -1.53 5.81 -8.74
C GLY A 115 -1.95 4.73 -7.73
N LYS A 116 -2.33 3.51 -8.15
CA LYS A 116 -2.75 2.41 -7.24
C LYS A 116 -1.70 2.05 -6.18
N THR A 117 -0.47 1.77 -6.63
CA THR A 117 0.67 1.45 -5.75
C THR A 117 0.95 2.61 -4.82
N ALA A 118 0.92 3.84 -5.34
CA ALA A 118 1.12 5.04 -4.56
C ALA A 118 0.02 5.25 -3.51
N PHE A 119 -1.23 4.91 -3.81
CA PHE A 119 -2.36 4.91 -2.87
C PHE A 119 -2.11 3.93 -1.73
N ALA A 120 -1.80 2.67 -2.07
CA ALA A 120 -1.54 1.64 -1.08
C ALA A 120 -0.33 2.00 -0.19
N THR A 121 0.78 2.45 -0.79
CA THR A 121 1.97 2.89 -0.05
C THR A 121 1.71 4.11 0.84
N THR A 122 0.87 5.04 0.39
CA THR A 122 0.51 6.21 1.18
C THR A 122 -0.40 5.83 2.36
N LEU A 123 -1.35 4.92 2.16
CA LEU A 123 -2.23 4.43 3.22
C LEU A 123 -1.47 3.67 4.32
N ILE A 124 -0.48 2.85 3.96
CA ILE A 124 0.36 2.16 4.98
C ILE A 124 1.25 3.14 5.75
N TYR A 125 1.69 4.23 5.13
CA TYR A 125 2.43 5.30 5.84
C TYR A 125 1.50 6.02 6.84
N LEU A 126 0.26 6.32 6.46
CA LEU A 126 -0.76 6.84 7.39
C LEU A 126 -1.11 5.84 8.49
N ALA A 127 -1.14 4.55 8.17
CA ALA A 127 -1.35 3.49 9.16
C ALA A 127 -0.17 3.43 10.16
N ALA A 128 1.06 3.62 9.71
CA ALA A 128 2.23 3.70 10.56
C ALA A 128 2.16 4.86 11.58
N ARG A 129 1.49 5.97 11.25
CA ARG A 129 1.19 7.06 12.22
C ARG A 129 0.29 6.63 13.37
N LYS A 130 -0.47 5.56 13.18
CA LYS A 130 -1.31 4.92 14.20
C LYS A 130 -0.67 3.65 14.77
N GLU A 131 0.64 3.48 14.57
CA GLU A 131 1.44 2.31 14.97
C GLU A 131 0.96 0.97 14.36
N ILE A 132 0.19 1.03 13.27
CA ILE A 132 -0.31 -0.15 12.57
C ILE A 132 0.79 -0.64 11.62
N LYS A 133 1.22 -1.89 11.84
CA LYS A 133 2.27 -2.53 11.02
C LYS A 133 1.68 -3.10 9.75
N SER A 134 2.38 -2.88 8.64
CA SER A 134 1.97 -3.32 7.31
C SER A 134 3.05 -4.19 6.67
N TYR A 135 2.68 -5.02 5.70
CA TYR A 135 3.62 -5.75 4.84
C TYR A 135 3.27 -5.49 3.37
N PHE A 136 4.26 -5.11 2.58
CA PHE A 136 4.13 -4.80 1.17
C PHE A 136 4.79 -5.93 0.36
N LEU A 137 3.97 -6.65 -0.40
CA LEU A 137 4.36 -7.85 -1.13
C LEU A 137 4.19 -7.60 -2.65
N PRO A 138 5.28 -7.32 -3.38
CA PRO A 138 5.24 -7.33 -4.84
C PRO A 138 4.97 -8.74 -5.36
N THR A 139 4.05 -8.88 -6.34
CA THR A 139 3.73 -10.17 -6.95
C THR A 139 4.96 -10.88 -7.52
N SER A 140 5.88 -10.16 -8.17
CA SER A 140 7.13 -10.75 -8.72
C SER A 140 8.05 -11.33 -7.64
N SER A 141 8.11 -10.73 -6.45
CA SER A 141 8.86 -11.27 -5.31
C SER A 141 8.20 -12.52 -4.74
N PHE A 142 6.86 -12.53 -4.69
CA PHE A 142 6.10 -13.69 -4.23
C PHE A 142 6.24 -14.88 -5.17
N GLU A 143 6.13 -14.66 -6.48
CA GLU A 143 6.33 -15.70 -7.50
C GLU A 143 7.72 -16.31 -7.42
N LYS A 144 8.76 -15.47 -7.28
CA LYS A 144 10.13 -15.94 -7.04
C LYS A 144 10.21 -16.85 -5.82
N ALA A 145 9.59 -16.47 -4.70
CA ALA A 145 9.58 -17.29 -3.48
C ALA A 145 8.85 -18.64 -3.69
N VAL A 146 7.81 -18.68 -4.53
CA VAL A 146 7.04 -19.90 -4.83
C VAL A 146 7.79 -20.85 -5.78
N PHE A 147 8.51 -20.32 -6.77
CA PHE A 147 9.10 -21.12 -7.85
C PHE A 147 10.61 -21.37 -7.76
N HIS A 148 11.38 -20.61 -6.97
CA HIS A 148 12.81 -20.87 -6.84
C HIS A 148 13.09 -22.11 -5.97
N PHE A 149 13.49 -23.20 -6.63
CA PHE A 149 13.97 -24.44 -6.04
C PHE A 149 15.39 -24.25 -5.50
N ASN A 150 15.51 -23.87 -4.23
CA ASN A 150 16.61 -24.25 -3.31
C ASN A 150 16.38 -23.75 -1.88
N ASP A 151 15.38 -22.90 -1.65
CA ASP A 151 15.17 -22.28 -0.35
C ASP A 151 13.69 -22.38 0.05
N LYS A 152 13.32 -23.48 0.73
CA LYS A 152 12.03 -23.55 1.44
C LYS A 152 11.84 -22.35 2.37
N THR A 153 12.94 -21.68 2.76
CA THR A 153 12.92 -20.56 3.69
C THR A 153 12.30 -19.28 3.13
N ALA A 154 12.32 -19.01 1.81
CA ALA A 154 11.88 -17.72 1.29
C ALA A 154 10.37 -17.50 1.45
N LEU A 155 9.56 -18.53 1.12
CA LEU A 155 8.12 -18.47 1.34
C LEU A 155 7.80 -18.46 2.83
N ASP A 156 8.47 -19.31 3.62
CA ASP A 156 8.29 -19.36 5.09
C ASP A 156 8.60 -18.00 5.74
N GLN A 157 9.63 -17.28 5.28
CA GLN A 157 9.97 -15.92 5.74
C GLN A 157 8.83 -14.93 5.47
N ILE A 158 8.17 -15.00 4.32
CA ILE A 158 7.00 -14.16 4.02
C ILE A 158 5.88 -14.47 5.03
N PHE A 159 5.61 -15.75 5.30
CA PHE A 159 4.62 -16.14 6.29
C PHE A 159 4.96 -15.66 7.70
N GLU A 160 6.24 -15.72 8.11
CA GLU A 160 6.68 -15.18 9.40
C GLU A 160 6.54 -13.65 9.47
N GLU A 161 6.90 -12.94 8.41
CA GLU A 161 6.80 -11.48 8.35
C GLU A 161 5.36 -10.99 8.50
N ILE A 162 4.38 -11.69 7.93
CA ILE A 162 2.98 -11.25 7.99
C ILE A 162 2.29 -11.46 9.34
N LYS A 163 2.79 -12.38 10.20
CA LYS A 163 2.13 -12.75 11.48
C LYS A 163 1.85 -11.57 12.41
N ASN A 164 2.72 -10.58 12.41
CA ASN A 164 2.64 -9.42 13.30
C ASN A 164 2.16 -8.14 12.59
N LYS A 165 1.51 -8.29 11.43
CA LYS A 165 1.07 -7.20 10.56
C LYS A 165 -0.45 -7.20 10.49
N GLN A 166 -1.01 -6.02 10.29
CA GLN A 166 -2.45 -5.79 10.27
C GLN A 166 -2.94 -5.34 8.90
N ILE A 167 -2.03 -4.92 8.03
CA ILE A 167 -2.29 -4.62 6.62
C ILE A 167 -1.32 -5.43 5.75
N LEU A 168 -1.86 -6.13 4.74
CA LEU A 168 -1.10 -6.80 3.69
C LEU A 168 -1.43 -6.12 2.37
N VAL A 169 -0.42 -5.61 1.68
CA VAL A 169 -0.54 -5.10 0.31
C VAL A 169 0.02 -6.16 -0.64
N ILE A 170 -0.79 -6.62 -1.58
CA ILE A 170 -0.37 -7.45 -2.72
C ILE A 170 -0.33 -6.53 -3.93
N ASP A 171 0.88 -6.18 -4.38
CA ASP A 171 1.09 -5.19 -5.44
C ASP A 171 1.30 -5.84 -6.81
N ASP A 172 0.63 -5.27 -7.81
CA ASP A 172 0.62 -5.66 -9.23
C ASP A 172 0.11 -7.09 -9.46
N PHE A 173 -0.95 -7.44 -8.74
CA PHE A 173 -1.58 -8.74 -8.84
C PHE A 173 -2.11 -8.98 -10.25
N ALA A 174 -1.82 -10.19 -10.77
CA ALA A 174 -2.24 -10.67 -12.07
C ALA A 174 -1.66 -9.96 -13.32
N ALA A 175 -0.65 -9.10 -13.17
CA ALA A 175 0.05 -8.50 -14.32
C ALA A 175 0.93 -9.51 -15.10
N GLU A 176 1.55 -10.48 -14.41
CA GLU A 176 2.50 -11.46 -14.99
C GLU A 176 2.00 -12.91 -14.99
N LEU A 177 0.76 -13.16 -14.54
CA LEU A 177 0.11 -14.49 -14.62
C LEU A 177 -0.30 -14.85 -16.06
N SER A 178 0.38 -14.29 -17.06
CA SER A 178 0.28 -14.55 -18.50
C SER A 178 1.04 -15.80 -18.93
N SER A 179 1.56 -16.60 -18.00
CA SER A 179 2.13 -17.90 -18.35
C SER A 179 0.99 -18.89 -18.61
N ASP A 180 0.93 -19.45 -19.82
CA ASP A 180 -0.04 -20.49 -20.20
C ASP A 180 0.26 -21.86 -19.54
N SER A 181 1.01 -21.88 -18.44
CA SER A 181 1.41 -23.11 -17.73
C SER A 181 0.41 -23.43 -16.62
N PRO A 182 -0.40 -24.50 -16.74
CA PRO A 182 -1.38 -24.85 -15.71
C PRO A 182 -0.75 -25.12 -14.34
N ILE A 183 0.44 -25.75 -14.33
CA ILE A 183 1.19 -26.07 -13.10
C ILE A 183 1.65 -24.79 -12.40
N TYR A 184 2.03 -23.78 -13.15
CA TYR A 184 2.42 -22.49 -12.60
C TYR A 184 1.20 -21.81 -11.94
N ILE A 185 0.08 -21.73 -12.67
CA ILE A 185 -1.17 -21.14 -12.17
C ILE A 185 -1.65 -21.84 -10.90
N GLU A 186 -1.63 -23.18 -10.86
CA GLU A 186 -2.05 -23.96 -9.69
C GLU A 186 -1.17 -23.66 -8.47
N LYS A 187 0.16 -23.68 -8.63
CA LYS A 187 1.10 -23.46 -7.52
C LYS A 187 0.99 -22.06 -6.94
N ILE A 188 0.96 -21.04 -7.80
CA ILE A 188 0.90 -19.64 -7.34
C ILE A 188 -0.46 -19.33 -6.70
N SER A 189 -1.55 -19.88 -7.26
CA SER A 189 -2.89 -19.68 -6.73
C SER A 189 -3.06 -20.35 -5.37
N LYS A 190 -2.52 -21.57 -5.20
CA LYS A 190 -2.44 -22.24 -3.91
C LYS A 190 -1.65 -21.41 -2.89
N ALA A 191 -0.47 -20.91 -3.26
CA ALA A 191 0.36 -20.12 -2.36
C ALA A 191 -0.34 -18.83 -1.90
N TYR A 192 -1.00 -18.10 -2.82
CA TYR A 192 -1.80 -16.93 -2.45
C TYR A 192 -2.97 -17.29 -1.54
N ASN A 193 -3.69 -18.38 -1.84
CA ASN A 193 -4.77 -18.85 -0.99
C ASN A 193 -4.28 -19.12 0.45
N ASP A 194 -3.14 -19.80 0.59
CA ASP A 194 -2.56 -20.11 1.90
C ASP A 194 -2.10 -18.84 2.63
N LEU A 195 -1.47 -17.90 1.92
CA LEU A 195 -1.05 -16.60 2.44
C LEU A 195 -2.24 -15.81 3.00
N ILE A 196 -3.31 -15.69 2.22
CA ILE A 196 -4.45 -14.85 2.60
C ILE A 196 -5.29 -15.51 3.70
N ARG A 197 -5.36 -16.84 3.74
CA ARG A 197 -5.98 -17.56 4.87
C ARG A 197 -5.21 -17.40 6.17
N ALA A 198 -3.89 -17.28 6.09
CA ALA A 198 -3.04 -17.02 7.24
C ALA A 198 -3.11 -15.55 7.72
N PHE A 199 -3.75 -14.67 6.95
CA PHE A 199 -3.77 -13.23 7.22
C PHE A 199 -5.17 -12.73 7.63
N GLU A 200 -5.29 -12.30 8.88
CA GLU A 200 -6.57 -11.91 9.47
C GLU A 200 -6.91 -10.42 9.28
N GLY A 201 -5.94 -9.59 8.89
CA GLY A 201 -6.11 -8.15 8.75
C GLY A 201 -6.73 -7.67 7.43
N LEU A 202 -6.49 -6.40 7.12
CA LEU A 202 -6.87 -5.77 5.86
C LEU A 202 -5.94 -6.24 4.73
N VAL A 203 -6.50 -6.80 3.66
CA VAL A 203 -5.73 -7.05 2.43
C VAL A 203 -6.10 -6.00 1.38
N ILE A 204 -5.08 -5.36 0.83
CA ILE A 204 -5.18 -4.42 -0.28
C ILE A 204 -4.51 -5.08 -1.49
N VAL A 205 -5.22 -5.14 -2.61
CA VAL A 205 -4.72 -5.71 -3.87
C VAL A 205 -4.68 -4.59 -4.90
N THR A 206 -3.52 -4.37 -5.53
CA THR A 206 -3.44 -3.51 -6.72
C THR A 206 -3.41 -4.40 -7.96
N THR A 207 -4.14 -4.03 -9.01
CA THR A 207 -4.19 -4.84 -10.24
C THR A 207 -4.58 -3.97 -11.45
N ASN A 208 -4.21 -4.42 -12.64
CA ASN A 208 -4.62 -3.81 -13.90
C ASN A 208 -5.92 -4.42 -14.46
N ASN A 209 -6.33 -5.57 -13.91
CA ASN A 209 -7.52 -6.30 -14.34
C ASN A 209 -8.65 -6.06 -13.34
N THR A 210 -9.89 -5.96 -13.80
CA THR A 210 -11.02 -5.87 -12.86
C THR A 210 -11.22 -7.18 -12.09
N THR A 211 -12.01 -7.16 -11.00
CA THR A 211 -12.32 -8.42 -10.32
C THR A 211 -12.95 -9.40 -11.30
N GLU A 212 -13.92 -9.01 -12.13
CA GLU A 212 -14.56 -9.83 -13.17
C GLU A 212 -13.59 -10.43 -14.19
N ASP A 213 -12.64 -9.64 -14.72
CA ASP A 213 -11.63 -10.17 -15.66
C ASP A 213 -10.78 -11.26 -14.99
N ASN A 214 -10.41 -11.01 -13.72
CA ASN A 214 -9.72 -12.02 -12.92
C ASN A 214 -10.64 -13.21 -12.59
N LYS A 215 -11.95 -13.01 -12.39
CA LYS A 215 -12.90 -14.10 -12.14
C LYS A 215 -12.88 -15.10 -13.28
N GLU A 216 -12.93 -14.64 -14.53
CA GLU A 216 -12.87 -15.50 -15.71
C GLU A 216 -11.56 -16.28 -15.78
N LYS A 217 -10.44 -15.63 -15.45
CA LYS A 217 -9.12 -16.25 -15.49
C LYS A 217 -8.90 -17.30 -14.39
N TYR A 218 -9.49 -17.10 -13.20
CA TYR A 218 -9.39 -18.01 -12.05
C TYR A 218 -10.68 -18.80 -11.79
N GLN A 219 -11.61 -18.87 -12.76
CA GLN A 219 -12.87 -19.63 -12.63
C GLN A 219 -12.62 -21.11 -12.29
N GLU A 220 -11.50 -21.64 -12.78
CA GLU A 220 -11.03 -23.02 -12.55
C GLU A 220 -10.32 -23.21 -11.20
N ASP A 221 -10.03 -22.15 -10.42
CA ASP A 221 -9.53 -22.24 -9.03
C ASP A 221 -10.56 -21.67 -8.02
N PRO A 222 -11.50 -22.51 -7.54
CA PRO A 222 -12.53 -22.10 -6.60
C PRO A 222 -11.99 -21.58 -5.26
N ARG A 223 -10.74 -21.90 -4.90
CA ARG A 223 -10.20 -21.68 -3.55
C ARG A 223 -9.62 -20.29 -3.43
N LEU A 224 -8.74 -19.88 -4.35
CA LEU A 224 -8.23 -18.51 -4.38
C LEU A 224 -9.37 -17.51 -4.53
N PHE A 225 -10.34 -17.84 -5.40
CA PHE A 225 -11.51 -17.02 -5.62
C PHE A 225 -12.32 -16.77 -4.34
N SER A 226 -12.52 -17.84 -3.56
CA SER A 226 -13.31 -17.79 -2.32
C SER A 226 -12.70 -16.86 -1.28
N VAL A 227 -11.38 -16.80 -1.19
CA VAL A 227 -10.67 -16.08 -0.13
C VAL A 227 -10.47 -14.60 -0.49
N LEU A 228 -10.25 -14.29 -1.76
CA LEU A 228 -10.06 -12.91 -2.23
C LEU A 228 -11.38 -12.20 -2.56
N TYR A 229 -12.26 -12.86 -3.30
CA TYR A 229 -13.42 -12.20 -3.94
C TYR A 229 -14.76 -12.47 -3.25
N LYS A 230 -14.82 -13.37 -2.25
CA LYS A 230 -16.06 -13.63 -1.46
C LYS A 230 -16.00 -13.10 -0.03
N ALA A 231 -15.01 -12.27 0.32
CA ALA A 231 -15.00 -11.61 1.61
C ALA A 231 -16.24 -10.72 1.78
N GLU A 232 -16.88 -10.77 2.95
CA GLU A 232 -18.09 -9.99 3.25
C GLU A 232 -17.84 -8.48 3.03
N ASN A 233 -16.67 -8.01 3.45
CA ASN A 233 -16.23 -6.62 3.32
C ASN A 233 -15.30 -6.39 2.12
N LEU A 234 -15.70 -6.88 0.94
CA LEU A 234 -15.01 -6.59 -0.33
C LEU A 234 -15.44 -5.23 -0.91
N LYS A 235 -14.45 -4.37 -1.24
CA LYS A 235 -14.63 -3.10 -1.96
C LYS A 235 -13.69 -3.05 -3.18
N GLU A 236 -14.22 -2.69 -4.35
CA GLU A 236 -13.43 -2.45 -5.57
C GLU A 236 -13.50 -0.96 -5.94
N TYR A 237 -12.32 -0.36 -6.11
CA TYR A 237 -12.12 1.02 -6.49
C TYR A 237 -11.38 1.09 -7.82
N ILE A 238 -11.99 1.73 -8.81
CA ILE A 238 -11.46 1.88 -10.16
C ILE A 238 -10.87 3.28 -10.28
N PHE A 239 -9.59 3.36 -10.57
CA PHE A 239 -8.83 4.58 -10.76
C PHE A 239 -8.96 5.00 -12.21
N GLU A 240 -9.40 6.24 -12.45
CA GLU A 240 -9.47 6.82 -13.79
C GLU A 240 -8.11 6.75 -14.48
N PRO A 241 -8.04 6.41 -15.79
CA PRO A 241 -6.79 6.35 -16.53
C PRO A 241 -6.21 7.75 -16.72
N VAL A 242 -5.47 8.20 -15.72
CA VAL A 242 -4.59 9.36 -15.79
C VAL A 242 -3.18 8.82 -15.57
N ASP A 243 -2.36 8.77 -16.62
CA ASP A 243 -0.96 8.33 -16.47
C ASP A 243 -0.14 9.42 -15.77
N LEU A 244 -0.02 9.31 -14.45
CA LEU A 244 0.74 10.24 -13.61
C LEU A 244 2.24 10.24 -13.95
N ARG A 245 2.75 9.23 -14.68
CA ARG A 245 4.17 9.13 -15.05
C ARG A 245 4.51 9.99 -16.28
N GLN A 246 3.53 10.30 -17.13
CA GLN A 246 3.76 11.08 -18.36
C GLN A 246 3.83 12.58 -18.11
N GLU A 247 3.22 13.10 -17.04
CA GLU A 247 3.28 14.52 -16.69
C GLU A 247 4.65 14.97 -16.16
N GLU A 248 5.52 14.03 -15.77
CA GLU A 248 6.90 14.31 -15.35
C GLU A 248 7.81 14.67 -16.52
N LYS A 249 7.45 14.29 -17.75
CA LYS A 249 8.22 14.61 -18.95
C LYS A 249 7.81 15.95 -19.55
N ASN A 250 7.66 16.99 -18.73
CA ASN A 250 7.65 18.36 -19.26
C ASN A 250 9.08 18.92 -19.27
N PRO A 251 9.79 18.91 -20.41
CA PRO A 251 11.18 19.38 -20.51
C PRO A 251 11.35 20.88 -20.22
N ALA A 252 10.26 21.61 -19.97
CA ALA A 252 10.31 23.01 -19.54
C ALA A 252 10.77 23.18 -18.07
N LEU A 253 10.68 22.17 -17.21
CA LEU A 253 11.10 22.25 -15.81
C LEU A 253 12.58 21.88 -15.59
N ASP A 254 13.21 21.15 -16.53
CA ASP A 254 14.65 20.79 -16.48
C ASP A 254 15.59 21.93 -16.90
N ARG A 255 15.06 23.08 -17.34
CA ARG A 255 15.87 24.26 -17.71
C ARG A 255 16.02 25.30 -16.60
N LEU A 256 15.57 25.01 -15.38
CA LEU A 256 15.59 25.95 -14.25
C LEU A 256 16.34 25.44 -13.00
N PHE A 257 17.16 24.39 -13.14
CA PHE A 257 18.17 24.02 -12.14
C PHE A 257 19.54 23.86 -12.78
#